data_AF-A0A3B9G686-F1
#
_entry.id   AF-A0A3B9G686-F1
#
_cell.length_a   1.000
_cell.length_b   1.000
_cell.length_c   1.000
_cell.angle_alpha   90.00
_cell.angle_beta   90.00
_cell.angle_gamma   90.00
#
_symmetry.space_group_name_H-M   'P 1'
#
loop_
_entity.id
_entity.type
_entity.pdbx_description
1 polymer ?
#
loop_
_entity_poly.entity_id
_entity_poly.type
_entity_poly.pdbx_seq_one_letter_code
_entity_poly.pdbx_strand_id
1 'polypeptide(L)' 'RFIGFLIEHFGGNFPLWLAPVQAIVLPLSDKFSEYAKKVVKVLKDEGIRVKLNDRADKIGS' A
#
# COMPACT_ATOMS: atom_id res chain seq x y z
N ARG A 1 0.06 -2.07 25.08
CA ARG A 1 -1.37 -2.25 25.44
C ARG A 1 -2.31 -1.57 24.45
N PHE A 2 -2.11 -0.30 24.06
CA PHE A 2 -3.02 0.43 23.14
C PHE A 2 -3.09 -0.14 21.71
N ILE A 3 -1.95 -0.47 21.08
CA ILE A 3 -1.94 -1.05 19.72
C ILE A 3 -2.68 -2.39 19.67
N GLY A 4 -2.56 -3.23 20.71
CA GLY A 4 -3.29 -4.50 20.82
C GLY A 4 -4.80 -4.31 20.81
N PHE A 5 -5.29 -3.33 21.58
CA PHE A 5 -6.71 -2.96 21.54
C PHE A 5 -7.17 -2.50 20.15
N LEU A 6 -6.37 -1.72 19.43
CA LEU A 6 -6.71 -1.28 18.06
C LEU A 6 -6.78 -2.47 17.10
N ILE A 7 -5.86 -3.44 17.21
CA ILE A 7 -5.89 -4.66 16.40
C ILE A 7 -7.19 -5.44 16.65
N GLU A 8 -7.57 -5.65 17.90
CA GLU A 8 -8.80 -6.36 18.29
C GLU A 8 -10.06 -5.61 17.84
N HIS A 9 -10.11 -4.29 18.05
CA HIS A 9 -11.26 -3.46 17.69
C HIS A 9 -11.51 -3.42 16.17
N PHE A 10 -10.46 -3.32 15.37
CA PHE A 10 -10.57 -3.23 13.90
C PHE A 10 -10.44 -4.59 13.19
N GLY A 11 -10.10 -5.67 13.89
CA GLY A 11 -9.83 -6.98 13.29
C GLY A 11 -8.72 -6.95 12.22
N GLY A 12 -7.77 -6.03 12.36
CA GLY A 12 -6.72 -5.77 11.36
C GLY A 12 -7.13 -4.90 10.15
N ASN A 13 -8.42 -4.57 9.98
CA ASN A 13 -8.90 -3.67 8.92
C ASN A 13 -8.92 -2.22 9.41
N PHE A 14 -7.73 -1.63 9.53
CA PHE A 14 -7.58 -0.28 10.09
C PHE A 14 -8.15 0.81 9.18
N PRO A 15 -8.67 1.91 9.77
CA PRO A 15 -8.97 3.14 9.03
C PRO A 15 -7.75 3.66 8.26
N LEU A 16 -7.98 4.35 7.14
CA LEU A 16 -6.91 4.83 6.24
C LEU A 16 -5.78 5.58 6.95
N TRP A 17 -6.10 6.44 7.90
CA TRP A 17 -5.10 7.25 8.62
C TRP A 17 -4.20 6.42 9.54
N LEU A 18 -4.69 5.26 10.01
CA LEU A 18 -4.00 4.37 10.94
C LEU A 18 -3.33 3.17 10.23
N ALA A 19 -3.78 2.83 9.03
CA ALA A 19 -3.28 1.66 8.31
C ALA A 19 -1.75 1.72 8.09
N PRO A 20 -1.00 0.65 8.41
CA PRO A 20 0.46 0.63 8.24
C PRO A 20 0.86 0.70 6.76
N VAL A 21 0.02 0.18 5.89
CA VAL A 21 0.07 0.36 4.43
C VAL A 21 -1.26 0.97 4.01
N GLN A 22 -1.22 2.18 3.48
CA GLN A 22 -2.43 2.94 3.10
C GLN A 22 -2.85 2.66 1.66
N ALA A 23 -1.88 2.36 0.79
CA ALA A 23 -2.11 2.02 -0.61
C ALA A 23 -1.03 1.08 -1.13
N ILE A 24 -1.36 0.32 -2.17
CA ILE A 24 -0.42 -0.49 -2.95
C ILE A 24 -0.60 -0.11 -4.41
N VAL A 25 0.50 0.22 -5.09
CA VAL A 25 0.51 0.44 -6.54
C VAL A 25 0.93 -0.87 -7.20
N LEU A 26 0.09 -1.36 -8.11
CA LEU A 26 0.29 -2.62 -8.83
C LEU A 26 0.36 -2.33 -10.35
N PRO A 27 1.53 -2.40 -11.00
CA PRO A 27 1.64 -2.31 -12.44
C PRO A 27 1.13 -3.61 -13.09
N LEU A 28 0.26 -3.50 -14.09
CA LEU A 28 -0.31 -4.65 -14.81
C LEU A 28 0.72 -5.39 -15.69
N SER A 29 1.82 -4.72 -16.04
CA SER A 29 2.93 -5.29 -16.80
C SER A 29 4.19 -4.47 -16.58
N ASP A 30 5.35 -5.04 -16.92
CA ASP A 30 6.66 -4.38 -16.81
C ASP A 30 6.74 -3.05 -17.57
N LYS A 31 5.95 -2.90 -18.64
CA LYS A 31 5.85 -1.66 -19.43
C LYS A 31 5.44 -0.45 -18.58
N PHE A 32 4.72 -0.67 -17.50
CA PHE A 32 4.26 0.39 -16.60
C PHE A 32 5.11 0.54 -15.34
N SER A 33 6.19 -0.23 -15.19
CA SER A 33 7.02 -0.24 -13.97
C SER A 33 7.57 1.16 -13.65
N GLU A 34 8.12 1.86 -14.64
CA GLU A 34 8.64 3.22 -14.44
C GLU A 34 7.56 4.23 -14.07
N TYR A 35 6.37 4.10 -14.66
CA TYR A 35 5.24 4.96 -14.29
C TYR A 35 4.74 4.66 -12.87
N ALA A 36 4.66 3.39 -12.49
CA ALA A 36 4.28 2.97 -11.14
C ALA A 36 5.26 3.50 -10.09
N LYS A 37 6.58 3.48 -10.36
CA LYS A 37 7.59 4.11 -9.49
C LYS A 37 7.37 5.61 -9.34
N LYS A 38 7.02 6.32 -10.42
CA LYS A 38 6.68 7.76 -10.36
C LYS A 38 5.47 8.02 -9.47
N VAL A 39 4.40 7.24 -9.63
CA VAL A 39 3.20 7.36 -8.79
C VAL A 39 3.53 7.11 -7.31
N VAL A 40 4.30 6.05 -7.02
CA VAL A 40 4.75 5.75 -5.65
C VAL A 40 5.57 6.91 -5.06
N LYS A 41 6.45 7.51 -5.86
CA LYS A 41 7.23 8.68 -5.43
C LYS A 41 6.31 9.85 -5.05
N VAL A 42 5.39 10.24 -5.94
CA VAL A 42 4.45 11.34 -5.68
C VAL A 42 3.65 11.09 -4.39
N LEU A 43 3.11 9.88 -4.21
CA LEU A 43 2.34 9.54 -3.02
C LEU A 43 3.20 9.59 -1.74
N LYS A 44 4.46 9.14 -1.80
CA LYS A 44 5.38 9.24 -0.67
C LYS A 44 5.76 10.69 -0.35
N ASP A 45 5.97 11.51 -1.36
CA ASP A 45 6.30 12.94 -1.21
C ASP A 45 5.14 13.69 -0.52
N GLU A 46 3.90 13.26 -0.76
CA GLU A 46 2.68 13.73 -0.06
C GLU A 46 2.45 13.06 1.31
N GLY A 47 3.39 12.26 1.81
CA GLY A 47 3.32 11.63 3.14
C GLY A 47 2.45 10.36 3.23
N ILE A 48 2.01 9.80 2.10
CA ILE A 48 1.20 8.58 2.06
C ILE A 48 2.10 7.35 2.18
N ARG A 49 1.77 6.45 3.11
CA ARG A 49 2.44 5.15 3.30
C ARG A 49 2.03 4.16 2.20
N VAL A 50 2.64 4.30 1.03
CA VAL A 50 2.39 3.46 -0.14
C VAL A 50 3.50 2.42 -0.37
N LYS A 51 3.12 1.24 -0.86
CA LYS A 51 4.06 0.21 -1.36
C LYS A 51 3.91 0.04 -2.87
N LEU A 52 5.02 -0.26 -3.55
CA LEU A 52 4.99 -0.81 -4.91
C LEU A 52 4.90 -2.34 -4.79
N ASN A 53 4.00 -2.96 -5.54
CA ASN A 53 4.05 -4.40 -5.79
C ASN A 53 4.49 -4.60 -7.23
N ASP A 54 5.76 -4.93 -7.45
CA ASP A 54 6.37 -5.17 -8.76
C ASP A 54 6.51 -6.67 -9.07
N ARG A 55 5.86 -7.54 -8.30
CA ARG A 55 5.87 -8.97 -8.57
C ARG A 55 5.07 -9.26 -9.84
N ALA A 56 5.60 -10.15 -10.66
CA ALA A 56 4.93 -10.70 -11.84
C ALA A 56 3.84 -11.73 -11.48
N ASP A 57 3.16 -11.52 -10.35
CA ASP A 57 2.08 -12.38 -9.89
C ASP A 57 0.77 -11.96 -10.60
N LYS A 58 -0.15 -12.91 -10.77
CA LYS A 58 -1.46 -12.61 -11.34
C LYS A 58 -2.22 -11.69 -10.37
N ILE A 59 -3.06 -10.82 -10.92
CA ILE A 59 -3.93 -9.98 -10.09
C ILE A 59 -4.85 -10.89 -9.28
N GLY A 60 -4.73 -10.83 -7.95
CA GLY A 60 -5.58 -11.58 -7.03
C GLY A 60 -5.03 -12.93 -6.58
N SER A 61 -3.79 -13.29 -6.94
CA SER A 61 -3.06 -14.41 -6.34
C SER A 61 -2.23 -13.99 -5.12
#